data_AF-A0A7V6B6T1-F1
#
_entry.id   AF-A0A7V6B6T1-F1
#
_cell.length_a   1.000
_cell.length_b   1.000
_cell.length_c   1.000
_cell.angle_alpha   90.00
_cell.angle_beta   90.00
_cell.angle_gamma   90.00
#
_symmetry.space_group_name_H-M   'P 1'
#
loop_
_entity.id
_entity.type
_entity.pdbx_description
1 polymer ?
#
loop_
_entity_poly.entity_id
_entity_poly.type
_entity_poly.pdbx_seq_one_letter_code
_entity_poly.pdbx_strand_id
1 'polypeptide(L)'
;MRLSRTLLFANVLVFLSSCGGGTPGQSVLDIVYGDDSMGPATDNDGFEFPRFDTADNPVPPVGCELILLHDTSAPLSLQVGGDIALHAKVIDFAAGGAASNVLVKFEVTEVTDLQGNEAQKDPSSGLESQAAYTDNEGLVHNRFYAGNTSGLVYTITFTPSCGRPKELKIIVTALPCGCLNVSLRYEGALPPTSLNTIRVYVLPSEYTCDYLAPEKPVPSTTLADGLITDLYGTTRFDCIPAGNYYTVFATAKGPYNCIAASGCDDGVFLQPDKCRDLALQLYLATLNPAGRYDCTDHFDFTNVIKDCAGGITVPLECATASGANLSQQICCVLYQLVTFFQTPGTTIIA
;
A
#
# COMPACT_ATOMS: atom_id res chain seq x y z
N MET A 1 -39.22 -29.94 -1.06
CA MET A 1 -40.21 -28.91 -1.45
C MET A 1 -39.47 -27.75 -2.09
N ARG A 2 -39.65 -27.57 -3.40
CA ARG A 2 -39.11 -26.47 -4.19
C ARG A 2 -40.02 -25.26 -4.02
N LEU A 3 -39.45 -24.07 -3.84
CA LEU A 3 -40.08 -22.81 -4.23
C LEU A 3 -39.00 -21.82 -4.66
N SER A 4 -38.84 -21.76 -5.98
CA SER A 4 -38.14 -20.74 -6.74
C SER A 4 -38.98 -19.47 -6.76
N ARG A 5 -38.35 -18.30 -6.56
CA ARG A 5 -38.90 -17.01 -6.99
C ARG A 5 -37.83 -16.22 -7.75
N THR A 6 -37.93 -16.35 -9.06
CA THR A 6 -37.38 -15.50 -10.10
C THR A 6 -37.92 -14.07 -9.95
N LEU A 7 -37.05 -13.07 -9.98
CA LEU A 7 -37.42 -11.67 -10.22
C LEU A 7 -36.58 -11.16 -11.38
N LEU A 8 -37.23 -11.08 -12.56
CA LEU A 8 -36.79 -10.30 -13.70
C LEU A 8 -36.97 -8.81 -13.37
N PHE A 9 -35.94 -8.01 -13.59
CA PHE A 9 -36.11 -6.59 -13.93
C PHE A 9 -35.45 -6.34 -15.29
N ALA A 10 -36.28 -5.94 -16.24
CA ALA A 10 -35.91 -5.58 -17.59
C ALA A 10 -36.13 -4.08 -17.79
N ASN A 11 -35.22 -3.49 -18.58
CA ASN A 11 -35.37 -2.28 -19.41
C ASN A 11 -35.69 -0.95 -18.71
N VAL A 12 -34.75 0.00 -18.79
CA VAL A 12 -34.96 1.25 -19.55
C VAL A 12 -33.63 1.67 -20.19
N LEU A 13 -33.58 1.57 -21.51
CA LEU A 13 -32.56 2.15 -22.38
C LEU A 13 -33.09 3.54 -22.81
N VAL A 14 -32.37 4.62 -22.51
CA VAL A 14 -32.66 5.95 -23.04
C VAL A 14 -31.65 6.27 -24.12
N PHE A 15 -32.05 6.08 -25.37
CA PHE A 15 -31.46 6.73 -26.53
C PHE A 15 -32.07 8.13 -26.63
N LEU A 16 -31.23 9.18 -26.63
CA LEU A 16 -31.57 10.47 -27.21
C LEU A 16 -30.58 10.74 -28.34
N SER A 17 -31.05 10.51 -29.55
CA SER A 17 -30.53 11.04 -30.80
C SER A 17 -31.15 12.41 -31.05
N SER A 18 -30.34 13.46 -31.15
CA SER A 18 -30.74 14.71 -31.80
C SER A 18 -29.91 14.92 -33.07
N CYS A 19 -30.62 15.00 -34.19
CA CYS A 19 -30.13 15.35 -35.51
C CYS A 19 -29.75 16.85 -35.61
N GLY A 20 -28.75 17.14 -36.44
CA GLY A 20 -28.93 18.08 -37.55
C GLY A 20 -28.17 19.41 -37.51
N GLY A 21 -27.24 19.58 -38.45
CA GLY A 21 -26.99 20.86 -39.12
C GLY A 21 -25.54 21.37 -39.18
N GLY A 22 -24.74 20.88 -40.13
CA GLY A 22 -23.68 21.70 -40.78
C GLY A 22 -24.35 22.68 -41.76
N THR A 23 -23.77 23.78 -42.24
CA THR A 23 -22.40 24.34 -42.41
C THR A 23 -22.63 25.81 -42.90
N PRO A 24 -21.65 26.61 -43.35
CA PRO A 24 -20.25 26.84 -42.95
C PRO A 24 -20.01 28.34 -42.61
N GLY A 25 -19.07 28.63 -41.71
CA GLY A 25 -18.69 30.01 -41.38
C GLY A 25 -17.19 30.11 -41.21
N GLN A 26 -16.51 30.44 -42.30
CA GLN A 26 -15.09 30.78 -42.32
C GLN A 26 -14.81 31.96 -41.37
N SER A 27 -13.86 31.80 -40.47
CA SER A 27 -13.06 32.90 -39.96
C SER A 27 -11.62 32.64 -40.35
N VAL A 28 -11.34 32.90 -41.63
CA VAL A 28 -9.99 33.17 -42.11
C VAL A 28 -9.62 34.53 -41.51
N LEU A 29 -8.51 34.59 -40.78
CA LEU A 29 -7.86 35.85 -40.42
C LEU A 29 -7.47 36.56 -41.72
N ASP A 30 -8.24 37.59 -42.06
CA ASP A 30 -8.00 38.49 -43.18
C ASP A 30 -6.88 39.45 -42.78
N ILE A 31 -5.64 39.13 -43.19
CA ILE A 31 -4.54 40.07 -43.10
C ILE A 31 -4.69 41.02 -44.29
N VAL A 32 -5.28 42.17 -44.00
CA VAL A 32 -5.32 43.32 -44.91
C VAL A 32 -3.89 43.80 -45.14
N TYR A 33 -3.32 43.48 -46.30
CA TYR A 33 -2.16 44.20 -46.81
C TYR A 33 -2.65 45.53 -47.35
N GLY A 34 -2.18 46.63 -46.74
CA GLY A 34 -2.37 47.97 -47.27
C GLY A 34 -1.71 48.07 -48.65
N ASP A 35 -2.51 48.41 -49.64
CA ASP A 35 -2.11 48.65 -51.02
C ASP A 35 -1.50 50.06 -51.10
N ASP A 36 -0.22 50.18 -50.72
CA ASP A 36 0.57 51.39 -50.96
C ASP A 36 1.16 51.32 -52.36
N SER A 37 0.37 51.84 -53.32
CA SER A 37 0.79 52.14 -54.67
C SER A 37 1.92 53.18 -54.67
N MET A 38 3.17 52.76 -54.83
CA MET A 38 4.27 53.65 -55.22
C MET A 38 4.40 53.67 -56.75
N GLY A 39 4.06 54.83 -57.33
CA GLY A 39 4.44 55.17 -58.70
C GLY A 39 5.96 55.37 -58.84
N PRO A 40 6.48 55.42 -60.08
CA PRO A 40 7.91 55.28 -60.35
C PRO A 40 8.64 56.60 -60.07
N ALA A 41 9.37 56.64 -58.95
CA ALA A 41 10.39 57.66 -58.71
C ALA A 41 11.75 57.07 -59.07
N THR A 42 12.24 57.42 -60.25
CA THR A 42 13.65 57.37 -60.59
C THR A 42 14.38 58.41 -59.75
N ASP A 43 15.26 57.98 -58.86
CA ASP A 43 16.43 58.78 -58.50
C ASP A 43 17.61 57.85 -58.19
N ASN A 44 18.64 58.02 -59.02
CA ASN A 44 19.98 57.50 -58.86
C ASN A 44 20.61 58.25 -57.69
N ASP A 45 20.73 57.60 -56.54
CA ASP A 45 21.74 57.94 -55.54
C ASP A 45 22.29 56.66 -54.93
N GLY A 46 23.61 56.49 -55.09
CA GLY A 46 24.33 55.28 -54.72
C GLY A 46 24.26 55.01 -53.22
N PHE A 47 23.48 54.01 -52.85
CA PHE A 47 23.65 53.26 -51.63
C PHE A 47 23.98 51.82 -52.02
N GLU A 48 25.27 51.50 -52.00
CA GLU A 48 25.76 50.14 -52.14
C GLU A 48 25.28 49.37 -50.91
N PHE A 49 24.15 48.67 -51.05
CA PHE A 49 23.74 47.66 -50.08
C PHE A 49 24.92 46.70 -49.91
N PRO A 50 25.35 46.38 -48.67
CA PRO A 50 26.28 45.29 -48.51
C PRO A 50 25.63 44.06 -49.13
N ARG A 51 26.22 43.55 -50.21
CA ARG A 51 25.93 42.20 -50.66
C ARG A 51 26.34 41.32 -49.49
N PHE A 52 25.35 40.86 -48.72
CA PHE A 52 25.54 39.69 -47.91
C PHE A 52 25.84 38.58 -48.91
N ASP A 53 27.11 38.22 -49.03
CA ASP A 53 27.53 36.92 -49.51
C ASP A 53 26.84 35.89 -48.60
N THR A 54 25.62 35.47 -48.95
CA THR A 54 25.00 34.28 -48.39
C THR A 54 25.75 33.08 -48.92
N ALA A 55 26.91 32.81 -48.32
CA ALA A 55 27.56 31.53 -48.34
C ALA A 55 27.37 30.84 -46.98
N ASP A 56 26.13 30.76 -46.52
CA ASP A 56 25.73 29.82 -45.48
C ASP A 56 24.55 29.02 -46.02
N ASN A 57 24.82 28.18 -47.04
CA ASN A 57 24.04 26.95 -47.14
C ASN A 57 24.38 26.18 -45.86
N PRO A 58 23.44 25.97 -44.91
CA PRO A 58 23.71 25.06 -43.81
C PRO A 58 24.07 23.73 -44.45
N VAL A 59 25.33 23.31 -44.28
CA VAL A 59 25.77 21.98 -44.72
C VAL A 59 24.75 21.01 -44.12
N PRO A 60 24.00 20.25 -44.94
CA PRO A 60 23.00 19.34 -44.40
C PRO A 60 23.73 18.43 -43.43
N PRO A 61 23.26 18.31 -42.17
CA PRO A 61 23.94 17.50 -41.18
C PRO A 61 24.13 16.10 -41.75
N VAL A 62 25.39 15.68 -41.90
CA VAL A 62 25.70 14.35 -42.42
C VAL A 62 25.59 13.36 -41.26
N GLY A 63 24.78 12.32 -41.43
CA GLY A 63 24.58 11.26 -40.43
C GLY A 63 23.15 11.19 -39.89
N CYS A 64 23.00 10.67 -38.68
CA CYS A 64 21.71 10.60 -38.00
C CYS A 64 21.69 11.42 -36.70
N GLU A 65 20.51 11.91 -36.33
CA GLU A 65 20.26 12.57 -35.05
C GLU A 65 19.23 11.79 -34.23
N LEU A 66 19.52 11.62 -32.94
CA LEU A 66 18.57 11.13 -31.96
C LEU A 66 17.88 12.32 -31.29
N ILE A 67 16.55 12.30 -31.28
CA ILE A 67 15.67 13.28 -30.67
C ILE A 67 14.95 12.59 -29.51
N LEU A 68 15.11 13.12 -28.30
CA LEU A 68 14.34 12.64 -27.14
C LEU A 68 12.91 13.16 -27.24
N LEU A 69 11.93 12.29 -27.04
CA LEU A 69 10.50 12.64 -27.05
C LEU A 69 10.00 13.01 -25.64
N HIS A 70 10.91 13.52 -24.83
CA HIS A 70 10.70 13.98 -23.48
C HIS A 70 11.11 15.45 -23.39
N ASP A 71 10.47 16.20 -22.49
CA ASP A 71 10.94 17.53 -22.16
C ASP A 71 12.28 17.43 -21.42
N THR A 72 13.35 17.94 -22.04
CA THR A 72 14.71 17.94 -21.47
C THR A 72 15.05 19.27 -20.80
N SER A 73 14.13 20.23 -20.77
CA SER A 73 14.35 21.53 -20.11
C SER A 73 14.43 21.41 -18.58
N ALA A 74 13.82 20.36 -18.02
CA ALA A 74 13.90 20.00 -16.62
C ALA A 74 14.06 18.48 -16.46
N PRO A 75 14.67 18.00 -15.36
CA PRO A 75 14.69 16.58 -15.05
C PRO A 75 13.27 16.01 -14.87
N LEU A 76 13.05 14.78 -15.32
CA LEU A 76 11.78 14.08 -15.13
C LEU A 76 11.65 13.61 -13.67
N SER A 77 10.51 13.81 -13.04
CA SER A 77 10.27 13.35 -11.67
C SER A 77 9.67 11.95 -11.64
N LEU A 78 10.22 11.07 -10.80
CA LEU A 78 9.75 9.72 -10.58
C LEU A 78 9.74 9.41 -9.07
N GLN A 79 8.76 8.66 -8.57
CA GLN A 79 8.74 8.23 -7.17
C GLN A 79 9.55 6.95 -6.98
N VAL A 80 10.09 6.73 -5.78
CA VAL A 80 10.71 5.44 -5.40
C VAL A 80 9.79 4.27 -5.72
N GLY A 81 10.34 3.20 -6.28
CA GLY A 81 9.61 2.01 -6.74
C GLY A 81 8.74 2.20 -7.99
N GLY A 82 8.62 3.42 -8.52
CA GLY A 82 7.89 3.71 -9.75
C GLY A 82 8.72 3.42 -11.01
N ASP A 83 8.08 3.56 -12.17
CA ASP A 83 8.73 3.43 -13.47
C ASP A 83 8.28 4.52 -14.46
N ILE A 84 9.09 4.77 -15.48
CA ILE A 84 8.79 5.74 -16.54
C ILE A 84 9.22 5.21 -17.91
N ALA A 85 8.36 5.40 -18.90
CA ALA A 85 8.63 5.04 -20.29
C ALA A 85 9.54 6.08 -20.96
N LEU A 86 10.60 5.60 -21.60
CA LEU A 86 11.61 6.37 -22.30
C LEU A 86 11.37 6.26 -23.80
N HIS A 87 11.31 7.41 -24.48
CA HIS A 87 10.96 7.49 -25.89
C HIS A 87 11.97 8.36 -26.61
N ALA A 88 12.50 7.86 -27.73
CA ALA A 88 13.37 8.62 -28.62
C ALA A 88 13.05 8.30 -30.07
N LYS A 89 13.38 9.25 -30.96
CA LYS A 89 13.26 9.10 -32.41
C LYS A 89 14.61 9.33 -33.06
N VAL A 90 14.99 8.50 -34.02
CA VAL A 90 16.21 8.69 -34.82
C VAL A 90 15.81 9.14 -36.23
N ILE A 91 16.42 10.24 -36.67
CA ILE A 91 16.26 10.79 -38.02
C ILE A 91 17.58 10.61 -38.76
N ASP A 92 17.50 10.06 -39.97
CA ASP A 92 18.63 9.97 -40.91
C ASP A 92 18.49 11.08 -41.94
N PHE A 93 19.42 12.03 -41.92
CA PHE A 93 19.43 13.17 -42.83
C PHE A 93 19.83 12.79 -44.25
N ALA A 94 20.59 11.69 -44.45
CA ALA A 94 20.94 11.19 -45.77
C ALA A 94 19.75 10.51 -46.45
N ALA A 95 18.95 9.76 -45.68
CA ALA A 95 17.69 9.17 -46.15
C ALA A 95 16.52 10.18 -46.20
N GLY A 96 16.67 11.35 -45.58
CA GLY A 96 15.67 12.42 -45.57
C GLY A 96 14.46 12.11 -44.69
N GLY A 97 14.61 11.26 -43.67
CA GLY A 97 13.47 10.79 -42.87
C GLY A 97 13.83 9.95 -41.65
N ALA A 98 12.86 9.21 -41.14
CA ALA A 98 13.06 8.32 -40.00
C ALA A 98 14.09 7.22 -40.28
N ALA A 99 14.99 6.98 -39.33
CA ALA A 99 16.02 5.95 -39.44
C ALA A 99 15.52 4.64 -38.81
N SER A 100 15.16 3.66 -39.64
CA SER A 100 14.69 2.36 -39.16
C SER A 100 15.85 1.39 -38.87
N ASN A 101 15.63 0.44 -37.96
CA ASN A 101 16.58 -0.59 -37.58
C ASN A 101 17.96 -0.05 -37.11
N VAL A 102 17.97 1.13 -36.49
CA VAL A 102 19.15 1.72 -35.85
C VAL A 102 19.26 1.20 -34.43
N LEU A 103 20.42 0.66 -34.06
CA LEU A 103 20.70 0.24 -32.70
C LEU A 103 20.90 1.48 -31.81
N VAL A 104 20.11 1.58 -30.75
CA VAL A 104 20.26 2.58 -29.69
C VAL A 104 20.61 1.86 -28.39
N LYS A 105 21.75 2.23 -27.80
CA LYS A 105 22.16 1.77 -26.47
C LYS A 105 21.65 2.72 -25.40
N PHE A 106 21.27 2.17 -24.26
CA PHE A 106 20.79 2.91 -23.10
C PHE A 106 21.66 2.56 -21.91
N GLU A 107 22.14 3.60 -21.21
CA GLU A 107 23.02 3.42 -20.06
C GLU A 107 22.69 4.46 -18.99
N VAL A 108 22.75 4.04 -17.73
CA VAL A 108 22.80 4.97 -16.59
C VAL A 108 24.26 5.36 -16.44
N THR A 109 24.64 6.53 -16.92
CA THR A 109 26.04 6.99 -16.96
C THR A 109 26.47 7.69 -15.69
N GLU A 110 25.53 8.28 -14.97
CA GLU A 110 25.80 9.03 -13.75
C GLU A 110 24.64 8.87 -12.76
N VAL A 111 24.98 8.80 -11.48
CA VAL A 111 24.02 8.88 -10.36
C VAL A 111 24.55 9.88 -9.36
N THR A 112 23.77 10.93 -9.10
CA THR A 112 24.09 11.99 -8.14
C THR A 112 23.00 12.16 -7.09
N ASP A 113 23.31 12.83 -5.99
CA ASP A 113 22.29 13.33 -5.06
C ASP A 113 21.64 14.63 -5.58
N LEU A 114 20.67 15.17 -4.84
CA LEU A 114 20.02 16.45 -5.19
C LEU A 114 20.97 17.67 -5.13
N GLN A 115 22.16 17.52 -4.55
CA GLN A 115 23.20 18.54 -4.48
C GLN A 115 24.25 18.38 -5.60
N GLY A 116 24.15 17.33 -6.42
CA GLY A 116 25.07 17.03 -7.51
C GLY A 116 26.33 16.26 -7.10
N ASN A 117 26.40 15.69 -5.89
CA ASN A 117 27.50 14.82 -5.50
C ASN A 117 27.28 13.41 -6.01
N GLU A 118 28.34 12.68 -6.36
CA GLU A 118 28.23 11.26 -6.73
C GLU A 118 27.53 10.45 -5.63
N ALA A 119 26.52 9.68 -6.03
CA ALA A 119 25.75 8.84 -5.14
C ALA A 119 25.80 7.39 -5.62
N GLN A 120 25.67 6.46 -4.67
CA GLN A 120 25.60 5.06 -5.00
C GLN A 120 24.27 4.73 -5.69
N LYS A 121 24.35 4.13 -6.88
CA LYS A 121 23.19 3.61 -7.59
C LYS A 121 22.43 2.60 -6.72
N ASP A 122 21.11 2.76 -6.62
CA ASP A 122 20.24 1.78 -5.97
C ASP A 122 20.26 0.42 -6.72
N PRO A 123 20.50 -0.71 -6.04
CA PRO A 123 20.61 -2.03 -6.68
C PRO A 123 19.32 -2.52 -7.34
N SER A 124 18.17 -1.99 -6.93
CA SER A 124 16.86 -2.28 -7.51
C SER A 124 16.49 -1.35 -8.68
N SER A 125 17.31 -0.34 -8.96
CA SER A 125 17.10 0.58 -10.09
C SER A 125 17.74 0.08 -11.40
N GLY A 126 17.07 0.30 -12.53
CA GLY A 126 17.59 -0.18 -13.81
C GLY A 126 16.75 0.19 -15.02
N LEU A 127 17.32 -0.09 -16.19
CA LEU A 127 16.63 -0.01 -17.47
C LEU A 127 16.07 -1.39 -17.83
N GLU A 128 14.92 -1.43 -18.49
CA GLU A 128 14.30 -2.66 -19.00
C GLU A 128 15.22 -3.38 -19.99
N SER A 129 15.89 -2.62 -20.85
CA SER A 129 16.93 -3.14 -21.76
C SER A 129 18.13 -2.20 -21.83
N GLN A 130 19.30 -2.76 -22.15
CA GLN A 130 20.53 -1.98 -22.40
C GLN A 130 20.64 -1.53 -23.87
N ALA A 131 19.85 -2.10 -24.77
CA ALA A 131 19.78 -1.67 -26.16
C ALA A 131 18.48 -2.10 -26.84
N ALA A 132 18.07 -1.36 -27.86
CA ALA A 132 16.94 -1.70 -28.72
C ALA A 132 17.16 -1.15 -30.14
N TYR A 133 16.46 -1.71 -31.12
CA TYR A 133 16.46 -1.22 -32.49
C TYR A 133 15.27 -0.29 -32.71
N THR A 134 15.45 0.75 -33.53
CA THR A 134 14.33 1.60 -33.95
C THR A 134 13.39 0.87 -34.90
N ASP A 135 12.10 1.21 -34.83
CA ASP A 135 11.07 0.69 -35.74
C ASP A 135 11.08 1.39 -37.11
N ASN A 136 10.07 1.10 -37.95
CA ASN A 136 9.93 1.72 -39.28
C ASN A 136 9.69 3.23 -39.24
N GLU A 137 9.23 3.78 -38.11
CA GLU A 137 9.04 5.21 -37.89
C GLU A 137 10.26 5.86 -37.22
N GLY A 138 11.34 5.09 -37.01
CA GLY A 138 12.55 5.54 -36.35
C GLY A 138 12.39 5.70 -34.84
N LEU A 139 11.34 5.14 -34.25
CA LEU A 139 11.06 5.23 -32.82
C LEU A 139 11.76 4.11 -32.06
N VAL A 140 12.24 4.43 -30.86
CA VAL A 140 12.76 3.45 -29.91
C VAL A 140 12.18 3.70 -28.53
N HIS A 141 11.92 2.60 -27.83
CA HIS A 141 11.30 2.58 -26.52
C HIS A 141 12.20 1.87 -25.51
N ASN A 142 12.15 2.34 -24.27
CA ASN A 142 12.71 1.64 -23.11
C ASN A 142 11.88 2.04 -21.88
N ARG A 143 12.17 1.44 -20.73
CA ARG A 143 11.55 1.80 -19.45
C ARG A 143 12.63 1.87 -18.38
N PHE A 144 12.56 2.88 -17.54
CA PHE A 144 13.41 3.01 -16.37
C PHE A 144 12.59 2.71 -15.12
N TYR A 145 13.15 1.87 -14.23
CA TYR A 145 12.58 1.51 -12.94
C TYR A 145 13.39 2.19 -11.83
N ALA A 146 12.73 2.98 -11.00
CA ALA A 146 13.32 3.54 -9.80
C ALA A 146 13.47 2.46 -8.72
N GLY A 147 14.59 2.51 -8.01
CA GLY A 147 14.80 1.68 -6.83
C GLY A 147 14.05 2.21 -5.60
N ASN A 148 14.46 1.77 -4.42
CA ASN A 148 13.82 2.16 -3.16
C ASN A 148 14.48 3.39 -2.50
N THR A 149 15.60 3.85 -3.04
CA THR A 149 16.36 5.00 -2.54
C THR A 149 15.86 6.29 -3.19
N SER A 150 15.50 7.26 -2.36
CA SER A 150 15.06 8.59 -2.78
C SER A 150 16.21 9.60 -2.80
N GLY A 151 15.97 10.76 -3.42
CA GLY A 151 16.95 11.85 -3.48
C GLY A 151 18.08 11.60 -4.48
N LEU A 152 17.89 10.67 -5.41
CA LEU A 152 18.84 10.33 -6.45
C LEU A 152 18.46 10.99 -7.78
N VAL A 153 19.46 11.44 -8.52
CA VAL A 153 19.33 11.95 -9.88
C VAL A 153 20.11 11.04 -10.81
N TYR A 154 19.40 10.41 -11.73
CA TYR A 154 19.96 9.49 -12.73
C TYR A 154 20.14 10.23 -14.05
N THR A 155 21.35 10.22 -14.60
CA THR A 155 21.61 10.64 -15.98
C THR A 155 21.57 9.39 -16.86
N ILE A 156 20.62 9.35 -17.79
CA ILE A 156 20.46 8.26 -18.76
C ILE A 156 20.95 8.75 -20.11
N THR A 157 21.92 8.05 -20.67
CA THR A 157 22.50 8.36 -21.98
C THR A 157 21.95 7.40 -23.04
N PHE A 158 21.45 7.99 -24.12
CA PHE A 158 20.94 7.31 -25.32
C PHE A 158 21.99 7.44 -26.41
N THR A 159 22.60 6.33 -26.83
CA THR A 159 23.67 6.33 -27.83
C THR A 159 23.22 5.60 -29.09
N PRO A 160 22.86 6.32 -30.18
CA PRO A 160 22.57 5.69 -31.47
C PRO A 160 23.86 5.23 -32.15
N SER A 161 23.79 4.17 -32.96
CA SER A 161 24.98 3.67 -33.70
C SER A 161 25.49 4.62 -34.80
N CYS A 162 24.70 5.60 -35.22
CA CYS A 162 24.97 6.47 -36.37
C CYS A 162 25.07 7.97 -36.01
N GLY A 163 25.06 8.34 -34.73
CA GLY A 163 24.89 9.73 -34.29
C GLY A 163 25.49 10.04 -32.92
N ARG A 164 25.21 11.25 -32.42
CA ARG A 164 25.69 11.69 -31.10
C ARG A 164 24.76 11.21 -29.98
N PRO A 165 25.30 10.94 -28.79
CA PRO A 165 24.46 10.59 -27.64
C PRO A 165 23.62 11.79 -27.19
N LYS A 166 22.48 11.50 -26.56
CA LYS A 166 21.65 12.48 -25.82
C LYS A 166 21.45 11.99 -24.40
N GLU A 167 21.30 12.93 -23.48
CA GLU A 167 21.13 12.66 -22.06
C GLU A 167 19.76 13.09 -21.58
N LEU A 168 19.21 12.32 -20.65
CA LEU A 168 17.97 12.60 -19.95
C LEU A 168 18.20 12.45 -18.46
N LYS A 169 17.78 13.43 -17.67
CA LYS A 169 17.88 13.38 -16.22
C LYS A 169 16.57 12.96 -15.60
N ILE A 170 16.62 12.04 -14.65
CA ILE A 170 15.46 11.59 -13.87
C ILE A 170 15.77 11.78 -12.39
N ILE A 171 14.90 12.52 -11.68
CA ILE A 171 14.98 12.69 -10.24
C ILE A 171 14.04 11.68 -9.58
N VAL A 172 14.57 10.85 -8.70
CA VAL A 172 13.80 9.94 -7.86
C VAL A 172 13.48 10.63 -6.53
N THR A 173 12.22 11.02 -6.37
CA THR A 173 11.71 11.67 -5.16
C THR A 173 11.19 10.66 -4.16
N ALA A 174 11.28 10.99 -2.87
CA ALA A 174 10.65 10.19 -1.82
C ALA A 174 9.15 10.08 -2.06
N LEU A 175 8.56 8.95 -1.66
CA LEU A 175 7.12 8.89 -1.45
C LEU A 175 6.78 9.94 -0.37
N PRO A 176 5.77 10.80 -0.60
CA PRO A 176 5.34 11.74 0.43
C PRO A 176 5.00 10.97 1.69
N CYS A 177 5.44 11.48 2.84
CA CYS A 177 5.25 10.84 4.12
C CYS A 177 4.06 11.47 4.85
N GLY A 178 3.23 10.64 5.45
CA GLY A 178 2.21 11.04 6.42
C GLY A 178 2.60 10.58 7.82
N CYS A 179 1.96 11.16 8.83
CA CYS A 179 2.02 10.67 10.20
C CYS A 179 0.64 10.26 10.70
N LEU A 180 0.61 9.32 11.63
CA LEU A 180 -0.60 8.84 12.28
C LEU A 180 -0.39 8.86 13.78
N ASN A 181 -1.16 9.67 14.49
CA ASN A 181 -1.23 9.64 15.94
C ASN A 181 -2.46 8.81 16.33
N VAL A 182 -2.24 7.69 17.02
CA VAL A 182 -3.32 6.83 17.48
C VAL A 182 -3.52 7.05 18.98
N SER A 183 -4.73 7.45 19.31
CA SER A 183 -5.29 7.46 20.65
C SER A 183 -6.33 6.35 20.76
N LEU A 184 -6.59 5.88 21.97
CA LEU A 184 -7.49 4.76 22.21
C LEU A 184 -8.76 5.23 22.90
N ARG A 185 -9.87 4.59 22.55
CA ARG A 185 -11.13 4.63 23.29
C ARG A 185 -11.55 3.21 23.58
N TYR A 186 -12.13 2.96 24.73
CA TYR A 186 -12.54 1.61 25.10
C TYR A 186 -14.00 1.57 25.51
N GLU A 187 -14.72 0.61 24.94
CA GLU A 187 -16.09 0.27 25.29
C GLU A 187 -16.16 -1.23 25.60
N GLY A 188 -16.38 -1.56 26.86
CA GLY A 188 -16.49 -2.94 27.29
C GLY A 188 -16.73 -3.07 28.78
N ALA A 189 -17.01 -4.31 29.20
CA ALA A 189 -17.39 -4.61 30.58
C ALA A 189 -16.19 -4.69 31.55
N LEU A 190 -14.96 -4.84 31.04
CA LEU A 190 -13.78 -4.89 31.90
C LEU A 190 -13.40 -3.48 32.38
N PRO A 191 -12.83 -3.33 33.59
CA PRO A 191 -12.26 -2.05 34.00
C PRO A 191 -11.15 -1.62 33.02
N PRO A 192 -11.10 -0.34 32.59
CA PRO A 192 -10.06 0.18 31.72
C PRO A 192 -8.63 -0.13 32.21
N THR A 193 -8.42 -0.09 33.53
CA THR A 193 -7.12 -0.38 34.18
C THR A 193 -6.69 -1.85 34.09
N SER A 194 -7.58 -2.75 33.67
CA SER A 194 -7.28 -4.17 33.48
C SER A 194 -6.68 -4.47 32.11
N LEU A 195 -6.80 -3.55 31.15
CA LEU A 195 -6.15 -3.67 29.84
C LEU A 195 -4.70 -3.21 29.93
N ASN A 196 -3.81 -4.02 29.42
CA ASN A 196 -2.38 -3.76 29.33
C ASN A 196 -1.85 -4.22 27.97
N THR A 197 -0.62 -3.80 27.63
CA THR A 197 0.09 -4.28 26.44
C THR A 197 -0.73 -4.14 25.16
N ILE A 198 -1.14 -2.91 24.85
CA ILE A 198 -1.98 -2.63 23.69
C ILE A 198 -1.08 -2.48 22.47
N ARG A 199 -1.14 -3.44 21.55
CA ARG A 199 -0.39 -3.38 20.30
C ARG A 199 -1.24 -2.80 19.21
N VAL A 200 -0.71 -1.81 18.51
CA VAL A 200 -1.35 -1.14 17.38
C VAL A 200 -0.55 -1.44 16.12
N TYR A 201 -1.23 -1.74 15.04
CA TYR A 201 -0.67 -2.14 13.76
C TYR A 201 -1.26 -1.26 12.66
N VAL A 202 -0.41 -0.79 11.76
CA VAL A 202 -0.82 -0.11 10.53
C VAL A 202 -0.63 -1.08 9.36
N LEU A 203 -1.73 -1.39 8.69
CA LEU A 203 -1.81 -2.37 7.62
C LEU A 203 -2.25 -1.70 6.31
N PRO A 204 -1.82 -2.23 5.16
CA PRO A 204 -2.38 -1.85 3.86
C PRO A 204 -3.91 -2.02 3.78
N SER A 205 -4.57 -1.27 2.89
CA SER A 205 -6.04 -1.25 2.76
C SER A 205 -6.69 -2.58 2.35
N GLU A 206 -5.93 -3.53 1.80
CA GLU A 206 -6.45 -4.86 1.47
C GLU A 206 -6.82 -5.69 2.71
N TYR A 207 -6.30 -5.34 3.89
CA TYR A 207 -6.65 -5.98 5.15
C TYR A 207 -7.78 -5.20 5.83
N THR A 208 -9.02 -5.54 5.50
CA THR A 208 -10.20 -4.89 6.10
C THR A 208 -10.49 -5.43 7.50
N CYS A 209 -11.33 -4.70 8.25
CA CYS A 209 -11.71 -5.10 9.60
C CYS A 209 -12.48 -6.43 9.67
N ASP A 210 -13.09 -6.87 8.57
CA ASP A 210 -13.75 -8.18 8.47
C ASP A 210 -12.76 -9.35 8.38
N TYR A 211 -11.56 -9.10 7.84
CA TYR A 211 -10.52 -10.12 7.70
C TYR A 211 -9.76 -10.34 9.01
N LEU A 212 -9.51 -9.23 9.71
CA LEU A 212 -8.73 -9.17 10.94
C LEU A 212 -9.56 -9.65 12.13
N ALA A 213 -8.94 -10.45 12.99
CA ALA A 213 -9.58 -10.95 14.20
C ALA A 213 -8.53 -11.07 15.31
N PRO A 214 -8.89 -10.80 16.57
CA PRO A 214 -7.95 -10.87 17.69
C PRO A 214 -7.32 -12.26 17.86
N GLU A 215 -8.00 -13.34 17.48
CA GLU A 215 -7.48 -14.70 17.62
C GLU A 215 -6.52 -15.10 16.49
N LYS A 216 -6.48 -14.33 15.39
CA LYS A 216 -5.65 -14.62 14.23
C LYS A 216 -4.30 -13.90 14.34
N PRO A 217 -3.21 -14.50 13.81
CA PRO A 217 -1.95 -13.80 13.71
C PRO A 217 -2.10 -12.58 12.77
N VAL A 218 -1.46 -11.47 13.16
CA VAL A 218 -1.42 -10.26 12.34
C VAL A 218 -0.59 -10.54 11.07
N PRO A 219 -1.01 -10.05 9.89
CA PRO A 219 -0.26 -10.24 8.65
C PRO A 219 1.18 -9.72 8.72
N SER A 220 2.11 -10.41 8.06
CA SER A 220 3.53 -10.01 7.97
C SER A 220 3.77 -8.75 7.13
N THR A 221 2.76 -8.31 6.38
CA THR A 221 2.71 -7.07 5.57
C THR A 221 2.40 -5.82 6.40
N THR A 222 2.50 -5.91 7.72
CA THR A 222 2.39 -4.77 8.64
C THR A 222 3.42 -3.71 8.28
N LEU A 223 2.98 -2.47 8.07
CA LEU A 223 3.84 -1.34 7.71
C LEU A 223 4.54 -0.75 8.93
N ALA A 224 3.82 -0.69 10.04
CA ALA A 224 4.34 -0.22 11.32
C ALA A 224 3.58 -0.86 12.48
N ASP A 225 4.27 -1.10 13.59
CA ASP A 225 3.68 -1.53 14.85
C ASP A 225 4.13 -0.67 16.02
N GLY A 226 3.25 -0.54 17.01
CA GLY A 226 3.46 0.30 18.18
C GLY A 226 2.90 -0.35 19.43
N LEU A 227 3.45 0.01 20.58
CA LEU A 227 3.00 -0.47 21.88
C LEU A 227 2.52 0.71 22.72
N ILE A 228 1.28 0.62 23.20
CA ILE A 228 0.70 1.52 24.18
C ILE A 228 0.51 0.73 25.48
N THR A 229 1.02 1.27 26.59
CA THR A 229 1.03 0.57 27.88
C THR A 229 -0.31 0.56 28.58
N ASP A 230 -1.15 1.57 28.33
CA ASP A 230 -2.46 1.77 28.95
C ASP A 230 -3.43 2.48 27.98
N LEU A 231 -4.71 2.58 28.35
CA LEU A 231 -5.74 3.17 27.50
C LEU A 231 -5.66 4.69 27.29
N TYR A 232 -4.91 5.40 28.13
CA TYR A 232 -4.76 6.86 28.03
C TYR A 232 -3.52 7.26 27.24
N GLY A 233 -2.63 6.30 26.97
CA GLY A 233 -1.46 6.48 26.13
C GLY A 233 -1.82 6.74 24.67
N THR A 234 -0.82 7.20 23.95
CA THR A 234 -0.88 7.39 22.50
C THR A 234 0.36 6.79 21.87
N THR A 235 0.26 6.40 20.60
CA THR A 235 1.43 6.05 19.79
C THR A 235 1.43 6.90 18.53
N ARG A 236 2.62 7.23 18.05
CA ARG A 236 2.82 7.99 16.82
C ARG A 236 3.59 7.13 15.84
N PHE A 237 3.08 7.10 14.61
CA PHE A 237 3.75 6.49 13.47
C PHE A 237 4.17 7.60 12.52
N ASP A 238 5.47 7.69 12.27
CA ASP A 238 6.07 8.64 11.36
C ASP A 238 6.40 7.97 10.02
N CYS A 239 6.42 8.76 8.95
CA CYS A 239 6.82 8.33 7.62
C CYS A 239 6.06 7.13 7.05
N ILE A 240 4.76 7.03 7.31
CA ILE A 240 3.89 6.10 6.56
C ILE A 240 3.67 6.69 5.16
N PRO A 241 3.73 5.90 4.06
CA PRO A 241 3.47 6.45 2.72
C PRO A 241 2.12 7.18 2.68
N ALA A 242 2.11 8.41 2.19
CA ALA A 242 0.91 9.23 2.11
C ALA A 242 0.17 9.01 0.79
N GLY A 243 -1.05 9.56 0.70
CA GLY A 243 -1.89 9.47 -0.49
C GLY A 243 -2.63 8.14 -0.64
N ASN A 244 -2.52 7.25 0.35
CA ASN A 244 -3.17 5.95 0.38
C ASN A 244 -4.09 5.81 1.58
N TYR A 245 -4.99 4.82 1.52
CA TYR A 245 -5.82 4.38 2.62
C TYR A 245 -5.15 3.22 3.35
N TYR A 246 -5.33 3.16 4.66
CA TYR A 246 -4.78 2.13 5.53
C TYR A 246 -5.85 1.57 6.46
N THR A 247 -5.55 0.41 7.05
CA THR A 247 -6.31 -0.16 8.15
C THR A 247 -5.46 -0.10 9.41
N VAL A 248 -6.04 0.40 10.49
CA VAL A 248 -5.40 0.43 11.81
C VAL A 248 -6.07 -0.60 12.68
N PHE A 249 -5.30 -1.56 13.15
CA PHE A 249 -5.77 -2.66 13.98
C PHE A 249 -5.06 -2.64 15.32
N ALA A 250 -5.78 -2.90 16.41
CA ALA A 250 -5.17 -3.01 17.72
C ALA A 250 -5.71 -4.20 18.51
N THR A 251 -4.83 -4.78 19.31
CA THR A 251 -5.18 -5.80 20.30
C THR A 251 -4.68 -5.39 21.67
N ALA A 252 -5.50 -5.62 22.69
CA ALA A 252 -5.20 -5.31 24.07
C ALA A 252 -5.30 -6.58 24.91
N LYS A 253 -4.33 -6.77 25.81
CA LYS A 253 -4.31 -7.93 26.70
C LYS A 253 -4.96 -7.60 28.03
N GLY A 254 -5.61 -8.59 28.62
CA GLY A 254 -6.20 -8.50 29.95
C GLY A 254 -5.25 -8.91 31.08
N PRO A 255 -5.77 -9.07 32.31
CA PRO A 255 -5.00 -9.47 33.48
C PRO A 255 -4.30 -10.83 33.36
N TYR A 256 -4.86 -11.72 32.55
CA TYR A 256 -4.35 -13.08 32.33
C TYR A 256 -3.46 -13.20 31.07
N ASN A 257 -2.98 -12.09 30.52
CA ASN A 257 -2.13 -12.04 29.31
C ASN A 257 -2.81 -12.59 28.02
N CYS A 258 -4.11 -12.91 28.07
CA CYS A 258 -4.96 -13.21 26.92
C CYS A 258 -5.46 -11.92 26.27
N ILE A 259 -5.76 -11.97 24.97
CA ILE A 259 -6.39 -10.84 24.27
C ILE A 259 -7.80 -10.67 24.85
N ALA A 260 -8.06 -9.47 25.37
CA ALA A 260 -9.31 -9.12 26.05
C ALA A 260 -10.10 -8.06 25.29
N ALA A 261 -9.43 -7.27 24.44
CA ALA A 261 -10.09 -6.29 23.60
C ALA A 261 -9.35 -6.13 22.27
N SER A 262 -10.08 -5.71 21.25
CA SER A 262 -9.51 -5.35 19.95
C SER A 262 -10.31 -4.23 19.32
N GLY A 263 -9.67 -3.48 18.43
CA GLY A 263 -10.32 -2.45 17.64
C GLY A 263 -9.76 -2.44 16.24
N CYS A 264 -10.58 -2.02 15.30
CA CYS A 264 -10.19 -1.88 13.91
C CYS A 264 -10.88 -0.66 13.31
N ASP A 265 -10.12 0.13 12.55
CA ASP A 265 -10.64 1.21 11.71
C ASP A 265 -10.00 1.08 10.33
N ASP A 266 -10.80 0.80 9.30
CA ASP A 266 -10.38 0.76 7.92
C ASP A 266 -10.74 2.07 7.19
N GLY A 267 -10.09 2.35 6.07
CA GLY A 267 -10.28 3.61 5.35
C GLY A 267 -9.55 4.81 5.99
N VAL A 268 -8.47 4.56 6.73
CA VAL A 268 -7.60 5.60 7.29
C VAL A 268 -6.72 6.19 6.19
N PHE A 269 -7.22 7.20 5.47
CA PHE A 269 -6.44 8.03 4.56
C PHE A 269 -5.37 8.88 5.29
N LEU A 270 -4.13 8.87 4.78
CA LEU A 270 -3.05 9.73 5.23
C LEU A 270 -2.70 10.78 4.18
N GLN A 271 -2.72 12.06 4.59
CA GLN A 271 -2.33 13.17 3.72
C GLN A 271 -0.79 13.36 3.72
N PRO A 272 -0.19 13.80 2.60
CA PRO A 272 1.20 14.21 2.55
C PRO A 272 1.50 15.29 3.60
N ASP A 273 2.63 15.13 4.30
CA ASP A 273 3.22 16.11 5.23
C ASP A 273 2.29 16.54 6.38
N LYS A 274 1.28 15.71 6.71
CA LYS A 274 0.34 15.97 7.79
C LYS A 274 0.16 14.76 8.68
N CYS A 275 -0.06 15.05 9.97
CA CYS A 275 -0.45 14.02 10.93
C CYS A 275 -1.96 13.90 10.98
N ARG A 276 -2.45 12.67 10.84
CA ARG A 276 -3.83 12.33 11.15
C ARG A 276 -3.92 11.88 12.60
N ASP A 277 -4.82 12.50 13.35
CA ASP A 277 -5.20 12.01 14.67
C ASP A 277 -6.34 10.99 14.51
N LEU A 278 -6.15 9.80 15.06
CA LEU A 278 -7.12 8.72 15.05
C LEU A 278 -7.46 8.33 16.49
N ALA A 279 -8.76 8.29 16.81
CA ALA A 279 -9.26 7.72 18.05
C ALA A 279 -9.78 6.31 17.77
N LEU A 280 -8.92 5.31 17.94
CA LEU A 280 -9.26 3.92 17.67
C LEU A 280 -10.14 3.37 18.79
N GLN A 281 -11.35 2.95 18.43
CA GLN A 281 -12.30 2.35 19.36
C GLN A 281 -11.99 0.86 19.54
N LEU A 282 -11.67 0.48 20.77
CA LEU A 282 -11.48 -0.89 21.21
C LEU A 282 -12.79 -1.40 21.82
N TYR A 283 -13.16 -2.62 21.43
CA TYR A 283 -14.29 -3.35 21.99
C TYR A 283 -13.78 -4.56 22.75
N LEU A 284 -14.52 -4.99 23.76
CA LEU A 284 -14.27 -6.26 24.43
C LEU A 284 -14.27 -7.38 23.38
N ALA A 285 -13.20 -8.17 23.34
CA ALA A 285 -13.15 -9.37 22.52
C ALA A 285 -14.14 -10.37 23.14
N THR A 286 -15.28 -10.56 22.47
CA THR A 286 -16.32 -11.46 22.96
C THR A 286 -15.75 -12.88 22.93
N LEU A 287 -15.39 -13.40 24.10
CA LEU A 287 -15.10 -14.82 24.23
C LEU A 287 -16.37 -15.55 23.79
N ASN A 288 -16.26 -16.33 22.72
CA ASN A 288 -17.27 -17.31 22.40
C ASN A 288 -16.86 -18.61 23.09
N PRO A 289 -17.39 -18.92 24.29
CA PRO A 289 -17.07 -20.15 25.00
C PRO A 289 -17.71 -21.38 24.33
N ALA A 290 -18.28 -21.26 23.13
CA ALA A 290 -18.77 -22.42 22.40
C ALA A 290 -17.58 -23.27 21.95
N GLY A 291 -17.42 -24.43 22.57
CA GLY A 291 -16.34 -25.34 22.28
C GLY A 291 -16.37 -26.58 23.16
N ARG A 292 -15.51 -27.54 22.85
CA ARG A 292 -15.23 -28.67 23.76
C ARG A 292 -13.99 -28.31 24.56
N TYR A 293 -14.10 -28.39 25.89
CA TYR A 293 -13.01 -28.09 26.80
C TYR A 293 -12.73 -29.32 27.65
N ASP A 294 -11.44 -29.59 27.89
CA ASP A 294 -11.03 -30.51 28.93
C ASP A 294 -11.16 -29.79 30.27
N CYS A 295 -12.27 -30.02 30.96
CA CYS A 295 -12.52 -29.48 32.28
C CYS A 295 -11.93 -30.43 33.33
N THR A 296 -11.36 -29.88 34.40
CA THR A 296 -11.02 -30.64 35.61
C THR A 296 -11.97 -30.21 36.71
N ASP A 297 -13.01 -31.00 36.93
CA ASP A 297 -14.00 -30.72 37.96
C ASP A 297 -13.45 -31.13 39.34
N HIS A 298 -13.32 -30.16 40.24
CA HIS A 298 -12.91 -30.41 41.62
C HIS A 298 -14.15 -30.47 42.51
N PHE A 299 -14.63 -31.68 42.78
CA PHE A 299 -15.72 -31.87 43.73
C PHE A 299 -15.17 -32.10 45.14
N ASP A 300 -15.36 -31.13 46.03
CA ASP A 300 -15.03 -31.26 47.45
C ASP A 300 -16.26 -31.73 48.26
N PHE A 301 -16.31 -33.03 48.54
CA PHE A 301 -17.35 -33.63 49.39
C PHE A 301 -16.91 -33.80 50.85
N THR A 302 -15.77 -33.22 51.25
CA THR A 302 -15.16 -33.46 52.56
C THR A 302 -16.11 -33.17 53.72
N ASN A 303 -16.89 -32.09 53.65
CA ASN A 303 -17.81 -31.71 54.72
C ASN A 303 -19.08 -32.57 54.75
N VAL A 304 -19.65 -32.88 53.58
CA VAL A 304 -20.84 -33.74 53.46
C VAL A 304 -20.56 -35.14 54.00
N ILE A 305 -19.35 -35.64 53.75
CA ILE A 305 -18.96 -36.98 54.17
C ILE A 305 -18.62 -37.01 55.66
N LYS A 306 -17.97 -35.97 56.18
CA LYS A 306 -17.77 -35.80 57.63
C LYS A 306 -19.09 -35.83 58.40
N ASP A 307 -20.08 -35.08 57.91
CA ASP A 307 -21.38 -35.01 58.57
C ASP A 307 -22.13 -36.34 58.47
N CYS A 308 -22.08 -37.01 57.31
CA CYS A 308 -22.78 -38.28 57.12
C CYS A 308 -22.10 -39.48 57.78
N ALA A 309 -20.76 -39.49 57.88
CA ALA A 309 -19.99 -40.53 58.58
C ALA A 309 -19.96 -40.32 60.10
N GLY A 310 -20.69 -39.33 60.64
CA GLY A 310 -20.72 -39.03 62.07
C GLY A 310 -19.38 -38.50 62.62
N GLY A 311 -18.62 -37.78 61.80
CA GLY A 311 -17.33 -37.18 62.15
C GLY A 311 -16.11 -38.08 61.94
N ILE A 312 -16.29 -39.31 61.45
CA ILE A 312 -15.18 -40.25 61.20
C ILE A 312 -14.51 -39.89 59.87
N THR A 313 -13.23 -39.48 59.91
CA THR A 313 -12.46 -39.04 58.74
C THR A 313 -11.44 -40.04 58.24
N VAL A 314 -11.24 -41.15 58.96
CA VAL A 314 -10.25 -42.18 58.62
C VAL A 314 -10.95 -43.34 57.92
N PRO A 315 -10.61 -43.66 56.65
CA PRO A 315 -11.39 -44.61 55.85
C PRO A 315 -11.44 -46.04 56.42
N LEU A 316 -10.32 -46.48 57.00
CA LEU A 316 -10.19 -47.82 57.59
C LEU A 316 -10.97 -47.94 58.90
N GLU A 317 -11.06 -46.86 59.67
CA GLU A 317 -11.88 -46.77 60.89
C GLU A 317 -13.36 -46.65 60.54
N CYS A 318 -13.72 -45.96 59.45
CA CYS A 318 -15.09 -45.84 58.95
C CYS A 318 -15.67 -47.20 58.52
N ALA A 319 -14.88 -48.01 57.80
CA ALA A 319 -15.28 -49.35 57.37
C ALA A 319 -15.42 -50.35 58.53
N THR A 320 -14.67 -50.18 59.63
CA THR A 320 -14.64 -51.11 60.76
C THR A 320 -15.55 -50.69 61.93
N ALA A 321 -15.81 -49.39 62.11
CA ALA A 321 -16.70 -48.86 63.15
C ALA A 321 -18.20 -49.00 62.80
N SER A 322 -18.52 -49.27 61.53
CA SER A 322 -19.85 -49.12 60.97
C SER A 322 -20.77 -50.36 61.14
N GLY A 323 -20.46 -51.26 62.07
CA GLY A 323 -21.23 -52.50 62.31
C GLY A 323 -22.68 -52.32 62.77
N ALA A 324 -23.20 -51.10 62.94
CA ALA A 324 -24.55 -50.85 63.47
C ALA A 324 -25.44 -49.88 62.66
N ASN A 325 -24.92 -49.10 61.70
CA ASN A 325 -25.72 -48.12 60.96
C ASN A 325 -25.43 -48.15 59.44
N LEU A 326 -26.41 -48.60 58.67
CA LEU A 326 -26.34 -48.70 57.21
C LEU A 326 -26.08 -47.33 56.53
N SER A 327 -26.62 -46.24 57.08
CA SER A 327 -26.40 -44.87 56.57
C SER A 327 -24.94 -44.43 56.68
N GLN A 328 -24.27 -44.77 57.79
CA GLN A 328 -22.85 -44.47 57.98
C GLN A 328 -21.98 -45.33 57.06
N GLN A 329 -22.34 -46.61 56.86
CA GLN A 329 -21.66 -47.48 55.88
C GLN A 329 -21.71 -46.93 54.45
N ILE A 330 -22.89 -46.50 54.00
CA ILE A 330 -23.08 -45.92 52.67
C ILE A 330 -22.19 -44.68 52.50
N CYS A 331 -22.08 -43.84 53.53
CA CYS A 331 -21.25 -42.64 53.48
C CYS A 331 -19.74 -42.91 53.55
N CYS A 332 -19.31 -43.96 54.25
CA CYS A 332 -17.93 -44.44 54.19
C CYS A 332 -17.56 -44.97 52.79
N VAL A 333 -18.48 -45.68 52.12
CA VAL A 333 -18.28 -46.18 50.75
C VAL A 333 -18.26 -45.03 49.74
N LEU A 334 -19.12 -44.01 49.93
CA LEU A 334 -19.09 -42.79 49.12
C LEU A 334 -17.78 -42.02 49.29
N TYR A 335 -17.19 -41.98 50.49
CA TYR A 335 -15.83 -41.43 50.69
C TYR A 335 -14.79 -42.12 49.81
N GLN A 336 -14.78 -43.45 49.81
CA GLN A 336 -13.86 -44.24 49.01
C GLN A 336 -14.07 -44.01 47.51
N LEU A 337 -15.32 -43.93 47.05
CA LEU A 337 -15.66 -43.61 45.66
C LEU A 337 -15.22 -42.20 45.26
N VAL A 338 -15.41 -41.20 46.12
CA VAL A 338 -14.95 -39.82 45.87
C VAL A 338 -13.42 -39.76 45.76
N THR A 339 -12.68 -40.45 46.62
CA THR A 339 -11.21 -40.57 46.45
C THR A 339 -10.83 -41.30 45.16
N PHE A 340 -11.62 -42.29 44.74
CA PHE A 340 -11.40 -43.00 43.48
C PHE A 340 -11.70 -42.15 42.24
N PHE A 341 -12.68 -41.24 42.31
CA PHE A 341 -13.04 -40.31 41.24
C PHE A 341 -12.20 -39.01 41.21
N GLN A 342 -11.14 -38.89 42.02
CA GLN A 342 -10.15 -37.81 41.87
C GLN A 342 -9.35 -37.89 40.54
N THR A 343 -9.53 -38.95 39.75
CA THR A 343 -9.02 -39.01 38.37
C THR A 343 -9.99 -38.34 37.38
N PRO A 344 -9.52 -37.38 36.57
CA PRO A 344 -10.36 -36.53 35.71
C PRO A 344 -11.12 -37.31 34.63
N GLY A 345 -12.35 -36.85 34.35
CA GLY A 345 -13.23 -37.32 33.28
C GLY A 345 -13.82 -36.14 32.50
N THR A 346 -14.28 -36.39 31.27
CA THR A 346 -14.74 -35.36 30.34
C THR A 346 -16.18 -34.90 30.61
N THR A 347 -16.39 -33.59 30.74
CA THR A 347 -17.70 -32.95 30.90
C THR A 347 -18.04 -32.10 29.66
N ILE A 348 -19.30 -32.11 29.23
CA ILE A 348 -19.81 -31.27 28.13
C ILE A 348 -20.50 -30.05 28.74
N ILE A 349 -20.05 -28.84 28.36
CA ILE A 349 -20.73 -27.59 28.65
C ILE A 349 -21.53 -27.20 27.41
N ALA A 350 -22.83 -26.99 27.57
CA ALA A 350 -23.77 -26.54 26.55
C ALA A 350 -24.33 -25.17 26.93
#